data_AF-A0A2T6FMU5-F1
#
_entry.id   AF-A0A2T6FMU5-F1
#
_cell.length_a   1.000
_cell.length_b   1.000
_cell.length_c   1.000
_cell.angle_alpha   90.00
_cell.angle_beta   90.00
_cell.angle_gamma   90.00
#
_symmetry.space_group_name_H-M   'P 1'
#
loop_
_entity.id
_entity.type
_entity.pdbx_description
1 polymer ?
#
loop_
_entity_poly.entity_id
_entity_poly.type
_entity_poly.pdbx_seq_one_letter_code
_entity_poly.pdbx_strand_id
1 'polypeptide(L)'
;MPSTFDFTTTTSNQTAVDFLAEKTGLPKARIKDAMNKGACWWTLKGKQVRLRRATKDLAKGTRIQLYYDEQVLNRVPAAGQLMTDQTRYSIWYKPHGLLAQGSQWGDHCSLLRWVELEHKRDCFLIHRLDADAAGLMMIAHDSQAAALLSQLFQSRDLKKYYQARVAGELIANGLRIDQPLDGKESVSVVNTTMVSDDHSSTLVEVLIETGRKHQIRRHLSGIGHPIIADRVYGVASKTPLQLLAYKLEFRCPISKQIIRTELPEELHL
;
A
#
# COMPACT_ATOMS: atom_id res chain seq x y z
N MET A 1 -19.91 4.45 -14.30
CA MET A 1 -19.73 2.99 -14.08
C MET A 1 -18.32 2.62 -14.45
N PRO A 2 -17.67 1.72 -13.70
CA PRO A 2 -16.37 1.18 -14.07
C PRO A 2 -16.48 0.43 -15.41
N SER A 3 -15.57 0.74 -16.34
CA SER A 3 -15.52 0.14 -17.68
C SER A 3 -14.13 -0.43 -17.94
N THR A 4 -14.08 -1.63 -18.51
CA THR A 4 -12.84 -2.24 -19.01
C THR A 4 -12.93 -2.37 -20.51
N PHE A 5 -11.98 -1.79 -21.22
CA PHE A 5 -11.84 -1.92 -22.67
C PHE A 5 -10.59 -2.74 -22.97
N ASP A 6 -10.72 -3.76 -23.82
CA ASP A 6 -9.65 -4.70 -24.14
C ASP A 6 -9.66 -4.99 -25.64
N PHE A 7 -8.61 -4.58 -26.32
CA PHE A 7 -8.51 -4.67 -27.78
C PHE A 7 -7.16 -5.22 -28.19
N THR A 8 -7.12 -5.89 -29.33
CA THR A 8 -5.86 -6.25 -30.00
C THR A 8 -5.81 -5.57 -31.35
N THR A 9 -4.75 -4.82 -31.61
CA THR A 9 -4.58 -4.06 -32.86
C THR A 9 -4.36 -5.01 -34.04
N THR A 10 -5.19 -4.89 -35.08
CA THR A 10 -5.07 -5.69 -36.31
C THR A 10 -4.25 -5.00 -37.39
N THR A 11 -4.17 -3.67 -37.34
CA THR A 11 -3.38 -2.80 -38.23
C THR A 11 -2.47 -1.89 -37.40
N SER A 12 -1.38 -1.42 -38.01
CA SER A 12 -0.35 -0.60 -37.36
C SER A 12 -0.29 0.75 -38.04
N ASN A 13 -1.07 1.74 -37.59
CA ASN A 13 -0.98 3.10 -38.14
C ASN A 13 -1.65 4.21 -37.32
N GLN A 14 -1.94 3.98 -36.03
CA GLN A 14 -2.62 4.96 -35.20
C GLN A 14 -1.96 5.07 -33.83
N THR A 15 -2.00 6.28 -33.26
CA THR A 15 -1.54 6.50 -31.89
C THR A 15 -2.48 5.84 -30.89
N ALA A 16 -1.96 5.46 -29.73
CA ALA A 16 -2.74 4.79 -28.69
C ALA A 16 -3.98 5.59 -28.26
N VAL A 17 -3.86 6.91 -28.12
CA VAL A 17 -4.99 7.76 -27.72
C VAL A 17 -6.06 7.84 -28.79
N ASP A 18 -5.68 7.89 -30.07
CA ASP A 18 -6.62 7.97 -31.18
C ASP A 18 -7.36 6.64 -31.36
N PHE A 19 -6.62 5.52 -31.28
CA PHE A 19 -7.18 4.18 -31.31
C PHE A 19 -8.19 3.95 -30.17
N LEU A 20 -7.82 4.30 -28.94
CA LEU A 20 -8.73 4.17 -27.80
C LEU A 20 -9.94 5.11 -27.93
N ALA A 21 -9.77 6.34 -28.43
CA ALA A 21 -10.90 7.26 -28.60
C ALA A 21 -11.92 6.72 -29.62
N GLU A 22 -11.44 6.17 -30.74
CA GLU A 22 -12.29 5.55 -31.75
C GLU A 22 -13.03 4.32 -31.17
N LYS A 23 -12.34 3.43 -30.46
CA LYS A 23 -12.93 2.16 -30.00
C LYS A 23 -13.82 2.29 -28.77
N THR A 24 -13.56 3.27 -27.91
CA THR A 24 -14.29 3.44 -26.64
C THR A 24 -15.34 4.55 -26.69
N GLY A 25 -15.26 5.47 -27.65
CA GLY A 25 -16.07 6.69 -27.69
C GLY A 25 -15.69 7.73 -26.62
N LEU A 26 -14.66 7.46 -25.80
CA LEU A 26 -14.23 8.39 -24.77
C LEU A 26 -13.47 9.58 -25.36
N PRO A 27 -13.63 10.80 -24.79
CA PRO A 27 -12.83 11.95 -25.21
C PRO A 27 -11.33 11.70 -25.02
N LYS A 28 -10.52 12.10 -26.00
CA LYS A 28 -9.05 11.97 -25.95
C LYS A 28 -8.44 12.52 -24.66
N ALA A 29 -8.98 13.61 -24.12
CA ALA A 29 -8.52 14.19 -22.85
C ALA A 29 -8.68 13.23 -21.66
N ARG A 30 -9.82 12.54 -21.56
CA ARG A 30 -10.10 11.54 -20.51
C ARG A 30 -9.20 10.31 -20.65
N ILE A 31 -8.93 9.88 -21.88
CA ILE A 31 -7.99 8.79 -22.15
C ILE A 31 -6.58 9.20 -21.73
N LYS A 32 -6.10 10.39 -22.13
CA LYS A 32 -4.77 10.89 -21.73
C LYS A 32 -4.62 10.97 -20.21
N ASP A 33 -5.64 11.46 -19.51
CA ASP A 33 -5.66 11.50 -18.06
C ASP A 33 -5.56 10.09 -17.45
N ALA A 34 -6.39 9.14 -17.92
CA ALA A 34 -6.34 7.74 -17.48
C ALA A 34 -4.97 7.08 -17.74
N MET A 35 -4.37 7.33 -18.92
CA MET A 35 -3.02 6.87 -19.26
C MET A 35 -1.96 7.44 -18.32
N ASN A 36 -1.98 8.75 -18.07
CA ASN A 36 -1.05 9.40 -17.15
C ASN A 36 -1.19 8.88 -15.72
N LYS A 37 -2.42 8.55 -15.30
CA LYS A 37 -2.76 7.95 -14.00
C LYS A 37 -2.51 6.43 -13.93
N GLY A 38 -1.98 5.85 -15.01
CA GLY A 38 -1.51 4.47 -15.08
C GLY A 38 -2.59 3.46 -15.42
N ALA A 39 -3.81 3.87 -15.75
CA ALA A 39 -4.95 2.99 -15.96
C ALA A 39 -4.99 2.32 -17.36
N CYS A 40 -3.99 2.59 -18.19
CA CYS A 40 -3.82 1.97 -19.50
C CYS A 40 -2.61 1.04 -19.51
N TRP A 41 -2.78 -0.14 -20.10
CA TRP A 41 -1.76 -1.16 -20.23
C TRP A 41 -1.64 -1.57 -21.70
N TRP A 42 -0.42 -1.90 -22.10
CA TRP A 42 -0.19 -2.56 -23.38
C TRP A 42 0.63 -3.84 -23.18
N THR A 43 0.37 -4.83 -24.01
CA THR A 43 1.08 -6.10 -24.02
C THR A 43 1.57 -6.37 -25.42
N LEU A 44 2.88 -6.54 -25.57
CA LEU A 44 3.53 -6.88 -26.83
C LEU A 44 4.57 -7.96 -26.59
N LYS A 45 4.51 -9.06 -27.37
CA LYS A 45 5.41 -10.22 -27.23
C LYS A 45 5.49 -10.75 -25.79
N GLY A 46 4.35 -10.85 -25.11
CA GLY A 46 4.25 -11.35 -23.73
C GLY A 46 4.65 -10.36 -22.63
N LYS A 47 5.26 -9.21 -22.95
CA LYS A 47 5.60 -8.18 -21.97
C LYS A 47 4.45 -7.19 -21.81
N GLN A 48 3.86 -7.15 -20.61
CA GLN A 48 2.83 -6.19 -20.24
C GLN A 48 3.43 -5.04 -19.42
N VAL A 49 3.15 -3.79 -19.80
CA VAL A 49 3.55 -2.60 -19.02
C VAL A 49 2.47 -1.51 -19.09
N ARG A 50 2.49 -0.58 -18.14
CA ARG A 50 1.61 0.59 -18.18
C ARG A 50 1.99 1.50 -19.34
N LEU A 51 1.02 1.92 -20.13
CA LEU A 51 1.20 2.81 -21.27
C LEU A 51 0.77 4.23 -20.89
N ARG A 52 1.76 5.09 -20.57
CA ARG A 52 1.49 6.52 -20.25
C ARG A 52 1.61 7.46 -21.44
N ARG A 53 2.45 7.12 -22.43
CA ARG A 53 2.66 7.96 -23.62
C ARG A 53 1.48 7.83 -24.58
N ALA A 54 0.57 8.79 -24.53
CA ALA A 54 -0.63 8.87 -25.39
C ALA A 54 -0.32 8.80 -26.90
N THR A 55 0.79 9.41 -27.32
CA THR A 55 1.21 9.46 -28.73
C THR A 55 2.03 8.24 -29.15
N LYS A 56 2.02 7.16 -28.38
CA LYS A 56 2.77 5.95 -28.74
C LYS A 56 2.02 5.23 -29.86
N ASP A 57 2.72 4.94 -30.95
CA ASP A 57 2.17 4.13 -32.03
C ASP A 57 1.99 2.68 -31.59
N LEU A 58 0.84 2.11 -31.94
CA LEU A 58 0.52 0.72 -31.65
C LEU A 58 0.92 -0.17 -32.83
N ALA A 59 1.88 -1.07 -32.59
CA ALA A 59 2.28 -2.07 -33.57
C ALA A 59 1.19 -3.15 -33.71
N LYS A 60 1.09 -3.76 -34.90
CA LYS A 60 0.16 -4.89 -35.14
C LYS A 60 0.38 -6.00 -34.10
N GLY A 61 -0.73 -6.56 -33.59
CA GLY A 61 -0.72 -7.58 -32.55
C GLY A 61 -0.51 -7.04 -31.12
N THR A 62 -0.45 -5.72 -30.91
CA THR A 62 -0.43 -5.14 -29.57
C THR A 62 -1.81 -5.31 -28.92
N ARG A 63 -1.86 -5.92 -27.74
CA ARG A 63 -3.07 -5.90 -26.90
C ARG A 63 -3.03 -4.65 -26.03
N ILE A 64 -4.09 -3.85 -26.05
CA ILE A 64 -4.23 -2.63 -25.24
C ILE A 64 -5.45 -2.74 -24.35
N GLN A 65 -5.28 -2.41 -23.07
CA GLN A 65 -6.32 -2.46 -22.06
C GLN A 65 -6.45 -1.09 -21.40
N LEU A 66 -7.68 -0.58 -21.31
CA LEU A 66 -8.01 0.65 -20.59
C LEU A 66 -9.02 0.33 -19.50
N TYR A 67 -8.63 0.55 -18.25
CA TYR A 67 -9.48 0.43 -17.08
C TYR A 67 -9.98 1.83 -16.70
N TYR A 68 -11.19 2.17 -17.10
CA TYR A 68 -11.75 3.50 -16.89
C TYR A 68 -12.79 3.49 -15.78
N ASP A 69 -12.48 4.13 -14.67
CA ASP A 69 -13.43 4.46 -13.61
C ASP A 69 -13.20 5.91 -13.21
N GLU A 70 -14.17 6.78 -13.53
CA GLU A 70 -14.07 8.21 -13.26
C GLU A 70 -13.94 8.51 -11.76
N GLN A 71 -14.58 7.73 -10.88
CA GLN A 71 -14.46 7.93 -9.45
C GLN A 71 -13.04 7.62 -8.98
N VAL A 72 -12.46 6.52 -9.47
CA VAL A 72 -11.06 6.16 -9.13
C VAL A 72 -10.08 7.17 -9.70
N LEU A 73 -10.26 7.58 -10.95
CA LEU A 73 -9.36 8.52 -11.64
C LEU A 73 -9.45 9.94 -11.08
N ASN A 74 -10.59 10.36 -10.55
CA ASN A 74 -10.73 11.69 -9.94
C ASN A 74 -10.22 11.76 -8.49
N ARG A 75 -9.75 10.64 -7.92
CA ARG A 75 -9.17 10.66 -6.57
C ARG A 75 -7.87 11.46 -6.56
N VAL A 76 -7.71 12.25 -5.51
CA VAL A 76 -6.46 12.93 -5.19
C VAL A 76 -5.81 12.17 -4.04
N PRO A 77 -4.57 11.66 -4.19
CA PRO A 77 -3.87 11.03 -3.10
C PRO A 77 -3.55 12.03 -1.99
N ALA A 78 -3.68 11.60 -0.74
CA ALA A 78 -2.94 12.26 0.33
C ALA A 78 -1.44 12.07 0.09
N ALA A 79 -0.64 13.11 0.36
CA ALA A 79 0.80 13.06 0.18
C ALA A 79 1.45 12.08 1.16
N GLY A 80 2.37 11.26 0.66
CA GLY A 80 3.31 10.57 1.54
C GLY A 80 4.29 11.59 2.13
N GLN A 81 4.79 11.33 3.34
CA GLN A 81 5.82 12.17 3.95
C GLN A 81 7.11 11.37 4.10
N LEU A 82 8.24 11.89 3.63
CA LEU A 82 9.54 11.26 3.81
C LEU A 82 9.95 11.34 5.28
N MET A 83 10.24 10.19 5.89
CA MET A 83 10.77 10.10 7.26
C MET A 83 12.30 10.08 7.24
N THR A 84 12.89 9.26 6.35
CA THR A 84 14.34 9.20 6.18
C THR A 84 14.71 8.70 4.78
N ASP A 85 15.72 9.33 4.15
CA ASP A 85 16.36 8.87 2.92
C ASP A 85 17.73 8.25 3.28
N GLN A 86 17.90 6.97 2.97
CA GLN A 86 19.12 6.19 3.19
C GLN A 86 19.84 5.91 1.87
N THR A 87 19.62 6.78 0.87
CA THR A 87 20.14 6.74 -0.51
C THR A 87 19.59 5.56 -1.32
N ARG A 88 19.86 4.32 -0.89
CA ARG A 88 19.44 3.07 -1.55
C ARG A 88 18.04 2.60 -1.18
N TYR A 89 17.49 3.18 -0.11
CA TYR A 89 16.10 3.01 0.28
C TYR A 89 15.65 4.24 1.07
N SER A 90 14.34 4.38 1.23
CA SER A 90 13.74 5.44 2.02
C SER A 90 12.58 4.89 2.84
N ILE A 91 12.29 5.54 3.96
CA ILE A 91 11.15 5.24 4.82
C ILE A 91 10.22 6.44 4.80
N TRP A 92 8.93 6.15 4.65
CA TRP A 92 7.86 7.11 4.42
C TRP A 92 6.70 6.87 5.36
N TYR A 93 6.03 7.92 5.77
CA TYR A 93 4.69 7.84 6.32
C TYR A 93 3.67 7.72 5.18
N LYS A 94 2.92 6.61 5.17
CA LYS A 94 1.78 6.37 4.28
C LYS A 94 0.48 6.74 5.01
N PRO A 95 -0.24 7.80 4.62
CA PRO A 95 -1.53 8.13 5.23
C PRO A 95 -2.62 7.09 4.90
N HIS A 96 -3.73 7.13 5.64
CA HIS A 96 -4.93 6.35 5.35
C HIS A 96 -5.45 6.64 3.94
N GLY A 97 -5.91 5.62 3.23
CA GLY A 97 -6.49 5.73 1.89
C GLY A 97 -5.47 5.82 0.75
N LEU A 98 -4.19 6.12 1.03
CA LEU A 98 -3.10 6.01 0.05
C LEU A 98 -2.72 4.54 -0.13
N LEU A 99 -2.66 4.06 -1.38
CA LEU A 99 -2.30 2.66 -1.65
C LEU A 99 -0.79 2.45 -1.49
N ALA A 100 -0.36 1.26 -1.08
CA ALA A 100 1.06 0.90 -1.14
C ALA A 100 1.59 0.86 -2.59
N GLN A 101 0.80 0.25 -3.49
CA GLN A 101 1.08 0.12 -4.92
C GLN A 101 -0.19 0.34 -5.74
N GLY A 102 -0.03 0.65 -7.03
CA GLY A 102 -1.16 0.82 -7.94
C GLY A 102 -1.96 -0.46 -8.21
N SER A 103 -3.17 -0.26 -8.73
CA SER A 103 -4.05 -1.31 -9.25
C SER A 103 -4.10 -1.27 -10.78
N GLN A 104 -4.85 -2.18 -11.41
CA GLN A 104 -5.10 -2.11 -12.85
C GLN A 104 -5.79 -0.80 -13.27
N TRP A 105 -6.63 -0.23 -12.40
CA TRP A 105 -7.38 1.02 -12.58
C TRP A 105 -6.54 2.29 -12.43
N GLY A 106 -5.26 2.15 -12.10
CA GLY A 106 -4.33 3.26 -11.95
C GLY A 106 -3.43 3.13 -10.74
N ASP A 107 -2.38 3.94 -10.72
CA ASP A 107 -1.36 3.95 -9.68
C ASP A 107 -1.06 5.34 -9.12
N HIS A 108 -1.65 6.39 -9.68
CA HIS A 108 -1.52 7.77 -9.21
C HIS A 108 -1.86 7.94 -7.72
N CYS A 109 -2.75 7.10 -7.17
CA CYS A 109 -3.08 7.08 -5.75
C CYS A 109 -2.26 6.08 -4.92
N SER A 110 -0.99 5.83 -5.30
CA SER A 110 -0.10 4.94 -4.55
C SER A 110 1.17 5.65 -4.09
N LEU A 111 1.65 5.28 -2.90
CA LEU A 111 2.90 5.76 -2.34
C LEU A 111 4.07 5.44 -3.27
N LEU A 112 4.14 4.23 -3.84
CA LEU A 112 5.21 3.88 -4.77
C LEU A 112 5.30 4.86 -5.94
N ARG A 113 4.15 5.24 -6.53
CA ARG A 113 4.10 6.22 -7.62
C ARG A 113 4.40 7.64 -7.15
N TRP A 114 3.96 8.00 -5.95
CA TRP A 114 4.25 9.28 -5.33
C TRP A 114 5.76 9.48 -5.18
N VAL A 115 6.44 8.50 -4.59
CA VAL A 115 7.90 8.52 -4.39
C VAL A 115 8.65 8.54 -5.73
N GLU A 116 8.21 7.76 -6.72
CA GLU A 116 8.81 7.77 -8.07
C GLU A 116 8.76 9.17 -8.70
N LEU A 117 7.64 9.89 -8.56
CA LEU A 117 7.46 11.24 -9.09
C LEU A 117 8.25 12.30 -8.31
N GLU A 118 8.27 12.20 -6.99
CA GLU A 118 8.92 13.16 -6.10
C GLU A 118 10.45 13.03 -6.14
N HIS A 119 10.98 11.81 -6.04
CA HIS A 119 12.42 11.55 -5.94
C HIS A 119 13.10 11.34 -7.30
N LYS A 120 12.35 11.05 -8.37
CA LYS A 120 12.89 10.76 -9.71
C LYS A 120 13.97 9.66 -9.69
N ARG A 121 13.80 8.67 -8.81
CA ARG A 121 14.62 7.46 -8.71
C ARG A 121 13.75 6.25 -9.02
N ASP A 122 14.39 5.16 -9.42
CA ASP A 122 13.69 3.87 -9.48
C ASP A 122 13.13 3.54 -8.10
N CYS A 123 11.95 2.92 -8.08
CA CYS A 123 11.23 2.61 -6.87
C CYS A 123 10.77 1.15 -6.91
N PHE A 124 11.19 0.39 -5.92
CA PHE A 124 10.87 -1.03 -5.78
C PHE A 124 10.09 -1.24 -4.48
N LEU A 125 8.91 -1.84 -4.63
CA LEU A 125 8.09 -2.21 -3.49
C LEU A 125 8.66 -3.45 -2.81
N ILE A 126 8.90 -3.37 -1.51
CA ILE A 126 9.48 -4.46 -0.72
C ILE A 126 8.48 -5.05 0.30
N HIS A 127 7.48 -4.26 0.70
CA HIS A 127 6.39 -4.70 1.58
C HIS A 127 5.12 -3.87 1.33
N ARG A 128 4.00 -4.23 1.95
CA ARG A 128 2.72 -3.54 1.78
C ARG A 128 2.07 -3.30 3.12
N LEU A 129 1.50 -2.10 3.27
CA LEU A 129 0.43 -1.83 4.22
C LEU A 129 -0.92 -1.84 3.50
N ASP A 130 -1.98 -2.22 4.22
CA ASP A 130 -3.34 -2.16 3.71
C ASP A 130 -3.71 -0.70 3.36
N ALA A 131 -4.62 -0.53 2.39
CA ALA A 131 -5.07 0.79 1.96
C ALA A 131 -5.64 1.63 3.12
N ASP A 132 -6.41 0.96 3.99
CA ASP A 132 -7.06 1.59 5.14
C ASP A 132 -6.12 1.80 6.33
N ALA A 133 -4.95 1.16 6.37
CA ALA A 133 -3.98 1.35 7.44
C ALA A 133 -3.06 2.54 7.14
N ALA A 134 -2.57 3.23 8.16
CA ALA A 134 -1.53 4.24 8.01
C ALA A 134 -0.20 3.77 8.60
N GLY A 135 0.88 4.48 8.27
CA GLY A 135 2.16 4.35 8.96
C GLY A 135 3.36 4.10 8.06
N LEU A 136 4.45 3.62 8.67
CA LEU A 136 5.76 3.49 8.06
C LEU A 136 5.76 2.46 6.91
N MET A 137 6.20 2.93 5.75
CA MET A 137 6.45 2.15 4.55
C MET A 137 7.86 2.39 4.07
N MET A 138 8.52 1.33 3.58
CA MET A 138 9.89 1.40 3.09
C MET A 138 9.91 1.08 1.61
N ILE A 139 10.65 1.86 0.84
CA ILE A 139 10.79 1.76 -0.62
C ILE A 139 12.27 1.64 -0.95
N ALA A 140 12.64 0.67 -1.78
CA ALA A 140 14.02 0.53 -2.25
C ALA A 140 14.22 1.31 -3.56
N HIS A 141 15.45 1.80 -3.78
CA HIS A 141 15.80 2.63 -4.93
C HIS A 141 16.74 1.97 -5.93
N ASP A 142 17.09 0.71 -5.70
CA ASP A 142 17.80 -0.14 -6.65
C ASP A 142 17.43 -1.61 -6.43
N SER A 143 17.68 -2.45 -7.44
CA SER A 143 17.26 -3.86 -7.45
C SER A 143 17.97 -4.71 -6.38
N GLN A 144 19.22 -4.41 -6.05
CA GLN A 144 19.97 -5.14 -5.03
C GLN A 144 19.46 -4.79 -3.63
N ALA A 145 19.19 -3.51 -3.36
CA ALA A 145 18.56 -3.08 -2.12
C ALA A 145 17.16 -3.70 -1.97
N ALA A 146 16.37 -3.73 -3.06
CA ALA A 146 15.06 -4.36 -3.08
C ALA A 146 15.13 -5.84 -2.69
N ALA A 147 16.08 -6.60 -3.23
CA ALA A 147 16.28 -8.01 -2.90
C ALA A 147 16.64 -8.21 -1.41
N LEU A 148 17.65 -7.48 -0.92
CA LEU A 148 18.12 -7.58 0.47
C LEU A 148 17.04 -7.20 1.49
N LEU A 149 16.31 -6.11 1.22
CA LEU A 149 15.25 -5.65 2.11
C LEU A 149 14.01 -6.56 2.03
N SER A 150 13.67 -7.09 0.85
CA SER A 150 12.61 -8.10 0.74
C SER A 150 12.92 -9.35 1.56
N GLN A 151 14.18 -9.79 1.57
CA GLN A 151 14.62 -10.91 2.41
C GLN A 151 14.49 -10.58 3.90
N LEU A 152 14.89 -9.38 4.32
CA LEU A 152 14.74 -8.91 5.70
C LEU A 152 13.27 -8.95 6.17
N PHE A 153 12.32 -8.54 5.32
CA PHE A 153 10.88 -8.63 5.62
C PHE A 153 10.37 -10.08 5.71
N GLN A 154 11.04 -11.03 5.06
CA GLN A 154 10.69 -12.45 5.08
C GLN A 154 11.32 -13.20 6.26
N SER A 155 12.53 -12.83 6.69
CA SER A 155 13.31 -13.57 7.71
C SER A 155 12.89 -13.30 9.16
N ARG A 156 11.92 -12.41 9.40
CA ARG A 156 11.47 -11.95 10.73
C ARG A 156 12.52 -11.18 11.55
N ASP A 157 13.65 -10.81 10.94
CA ASP A 157 14.73 -10.03 11.59
C ASP A 157 14.40 -8.53 11.72
N LEU A 158 13.20 -8.12 11.32
CA LEU A 158 12.68 -6.76 11.39
C LEU A 158 11.47 -6.74 12.32
N LYS A 159 11.58 -5.96 13.39
CA LYS A 159 10.51 -5.72 14.36
C LYS A 159 9.59 -4.64 13.84
N LYS A 160 8.29 -4.93 13.82
CA LYS A 160 7.23 -4.01 13.37
C LYS A 160 6.28 -3.75 14.52
N TYR A 161 6.20 -2.50 14.91
CA TYR A 161 5.38 -2.04 16.02
C TYR A 161 4.21 -1.24 15.46
N TYR A 162 3.03 -1.51 15.99
CA TYR A 162 1.78 -0.88 15.62
C TYR A 162 1.10 -0.31 16.85
N GLN A 163 0.42 0.81 16.69
CA GLN A 163 -0.60 1.25 17.62
C GLN A 163 -1.96 0.85 17.07
N ALA A 164 -2.84 0.38 17.94
CA ALA A 164 -4.23 0.12 17.61
C ALA A 164 -5.14 0.60 18.73
N ARG A 165 -6.23 1.29 18.37
CA ARG A 165 -7.32 1.57 19.31
C ARG A 165 -8.39 0.52 19.14
N VAL A 166 -8.64 -0.28 20.16
CA VAL A 166 -9.60 -1.39 20.16
C VAL A 166 -10.84 -1.04 20.98
N ALA A 167 -11.96 -1.72 20.68
CA ALA A 167 -13.19 -1.59 21.45
C ALA A 167 -13.09 -2.31 22.80
N GLY A 168 -13.68 -1.68 23.83
CA GLY A 168 -13.71 -2.16 25.21
C GLY A 168 -12.38 -2.00 25.95
N GLU A 169 -12.36 -2.50 27.17
CA GLU A 169 -11.18 -2.58 28.02
C GLU A 169 -10.37 -3.85 27.73
N LEU A 170 -9.13 -3.70 27.28
CA LEU A 170 -8.17 -4.78 27.11
C LEU A 170 -6.97 -4.50 28.02
N ILE A 171 -6.79 -5.29 29.08
CA ILE A 171 -5.61 -5.22 29.95
C ILE A 171 -4.63 -6.33 29.53
N ALA A 172 -3.57 -5.93 28.85
CA ALA A 172 -2.56 -6.81 28.29
C ALA A 172 -1.16 -6.36 28.70
N ASN A 173 -0.36 -7.32 29.18
CA ASN A 173 1.07 -7.14 29.43
C ASN A 173 1.80 -8.34 28.83
N GLY A 174 2.29 -8.18 27.60
CA GLY A 174 2.92 -9.25 26.83
C GLY A 174 1.94 -10.32 26.34
N LEU A 175 0.67 -9.98 26.11
CA LEU A 175 -0.32 -10.95 25.63
C LEU A 175 0.09 -11.46 24.24
N ARG A 176 0.46 -12.74 24.17
CA ARG A 176 0.80 -13.42 22.91
C ARG A 176 -0.46 -14.01 22.27
N ILE A 177 -0.73 -13.64 21.03
CA ILE A 177 -1.78 -14.21 20.19
C ILE A 177 -1.10 -14.91 19.01
N ASP A 178 -1.14 -16.24 18.99
CA ASP A 178 -0.45 -17.10 18.03
C ASP A 178 -1.39 -17.95 17.15
N GLN A 179 -2.69 -17.63 17.17
CA GLN A 179 -3.70 -18.30 16.35
C GLN A 179 -3.32 -18.25 14.86
N PRO A 180 -3.14 -19.41 14.19
CA PRO A 180 -2.78 -19.44 12.77
C PRO A 180 -3.80 -18.76 11.88
N LEU A 181 -3.32 -18.04 10.87
CA LEU A 181 -4.14 -17.39 9.86
C LEU A 181 -3.87 -18.02 8.50
N ASP A 182 -4.94 -18.48 7.85
CA ASP A 182 -4.90 -19.13 6.53
C ASP A 182 -3.96 -20.35 6.52
N GLY A 183 -3.99 -21.12 7.62
CA GLY A 183 -3.15 -22.31 7.84
C GLY A 183 -1.67 -22.00 8.09
N LYS A 184 -1.30 -20.73 8.28
CA LYS A 184 0.09 -20.31 8.50
C LYS A 184 0.26 -19.71 9.88
N GLU A 185 1.43 -19.98 10.45
CA GLU A 185 1.87 -19.36 11.70
C GLU A 185 1.74 -17.82 11.62
N SER A 186 1.19 -17.26 12.69
CA SER A 186 0.83 -15.87 12.82
C SER A 186 0.99 -15.47 14.28
N VAL A 187 1.83 -14.47 14.58
CA VAL A 187 2.14 -14.09 15.97
C VAL A 187 2.08 -12.59 16.15
N SER A 188 1.30 -12.16 17.13
CA SER A 188 1.19 -10.77 17.61
C SER A 188 1.37 -10.75 19.12
N VAL A 189 2.15 -9.81 19.64
CA VAL A 189 2.32 -9.55 21.07
C VAL A 189 1.73 -8.19 21.39
N VAL A 190 0.81 -8.14 22.36
CA VAL A 190 0.00 -6.96 22.67
C VAL A 190 0.34 -6.44 24.06
N ASN A 191 0.55 -5.13 24.17
CA ASN A 191 0.72 -4.40 25.42
C ASN A 191 -0.29 -3.26 25.50
N THR A 192 -0.95 -3.10 26.63
CA THR A 192 -1.85 -1.96 26.87
C THR A 192 -1.04 -0.72 27.17
N THR A 193 -1.36 0.37 26.48
CA THR A 193 -0.73 1.67 26.68
C THR A 193 -1.65 2.62 27.43
N MET A 194 -2.94 2.65 27.08
CA MET A 194 -3.93 3.53 27.69
C MET A 194 -5.32 2.92 27.59
N VAL A 195 -6.12 3.03 28.65
CA VAL A 195 -7.56 2.71 28.65
C VAL A 195 -8.31 4.04 28.70
N SER A 196 -9.40 4.20 27.93
CA SER A 196 -10.23 5.41 28.01
C SER A 196 -10.98 5.49 29.34
N ASP A 197 -11.25 6.69 29.82
CA ASP A 197 -11.89 6.92 31.13
C ASP A 197 -13.27 6.25 31.27
N ASP A 198 -13.99 6.09 30.14
CA ASP A 198 -15.29 5.44 30.06
C ASP A 198 -15.21 3.93 29.80
N HIS A 199 -14.00 3.37 29.76
CA HIS A 199 -13.70 1.96 29.47
C HIS A 199 -14.26 1.45 28.12
N SER A 200 -14.63 2.36 27.22
CA SER A 200 -15.20 2.01 25.91
C SER A 200 -14.13 1.65 24.88
N SER A 201 -12.87 2.00 25.13
CA SER A 201 -11.75 1.72 24.23
C SER A 201 -10.41 1.58 24.93
N THR A 202 -9.48 0.90 24.27
CA THR A 202 -8.10 0.75 24.73
C THR A 202 -7.13 1.04 23.60
N LEU A 203 -6.10 1.84 23.86
CA LEU A 203 -4.93 1.97 23.00
C LEU A 203 -3.91 0.90 23.38
N VAL A 204 -3.51 0.10 22.39
CA VAL A 204 -2.52 -0.96 22.54
C VAL A 204 -1.36 -0.78 21.57
N GLU A 205 -0.17 -1.17 22.04
CA GLU A 205 0.95 -1.48 21.17
C GLU A 205 0.88 -2.95 20.74
N VAL A 206 1.12 -3.20 19.46
CA VAL A 206 1.21 -4.55 18.89
C VAL A 206 2.54 -4.74 18.17
N LEU A 207 3.35 -5.65 18.66
CA LEU A 207 4.53 -6.16 17.95
C LEU A 207 4.12 -7.39 17.13
N ILE A 208 4.43 -7.44 15.83
CA ILE A 208 4.21 -8.63 15.01
C ILE A 208 5.52 -9.27 14.57
N GLU A 209 5.63 -10.59 14.77
CA GLU A 209 6.75 -11.39 14.27
C GLU A 209 6.52 -11.83 12.81
N THR A 210 5.24 -11.95 12.42
CA THR A 210 4.80 -12.36 11.08
C THR A 210 4.10 -11.21 10.35
N GLY A 211 3.71 -11.41 9.09
CA GLY A 211 3.01 -10.40 8.29
C GLY A 211 1.89 -11.02 7.45
N ARG A 212 0.86 -11.58 8.10
CA ARG A 212 -0.30 -12.15 7.39
C ARG A 212 -1.32 -11.07 7.04
N LYS A 213 -2.15 -11.35 6.04
CA LYS A 213 -3.19 -10.42 5.59
C LYS A 213 -4.11 -10.08 6.76
N HIS A 214 -4.25 -8.79 7.06
CA HIS A 214 -5.07 -8.26 8.14
C HIS A 214 -4.76 -8.89 9.52
N GLN A 215 -3.51 -9.30 9.77
CA GLN A 215 -3.15 -10.09 10.95
C GLN A 215 -3.62 -9.47 12.28
N ILE A 216 -3.23 -8.22 12.55
CA ILE A 216 -3.54 -7.52 13.80
C ILE A 216 -5.06 -7.39 13.96
N ARG A 217 -5.75 -7.00 12.89
CA ARG A 217 -7.21 -6.85 12.83
C ARG A 217 -7.92 -8.15 13.20
N ARG A 218 -7.49 -9.28 12.61
CA ARG A 218 -8.05 -10.61 12.86
C ARG A 218 -7.74 -11.12 14.28
N HIS A 219 -6.52 -10.92 14.76
CA HIS A 219 -6.12 -11.35 16.10
C HIS A 219 -6.90 -10.61 17.17
N LEU A 220 -6.95 -9.28 17.10
CA LEU A 220 -7.64 -8.45 18.10
C LEU A 220 -9.16 -8.67 18.07
N SER A 221 -9.77 -8.75 16.88
CA SER A 221 -11.18 -9.13 16.74
C SER A 221 -11.46 -10.54 17.27
N GLY A 222 -10.57 -11.51 17.01
CA GLY A 222 -10.71 -12.89 17.46
C GLY A 222 -10.70 -13.08 18.97
N ILE A 223 -10.11 -12.14 19.73
CA ILE A 223 -10.15 -12.13 21.20
C ILE A 223 -11.24 -11.20 21.76
N GLY A 224 -12.15 -10.70 20.93
CA GLY A 224 -13.28 -9.86 21.35
C GLY A 224 -13.01 -8.36 21.36
N HIS A 225 -11.83 -7.91 20.93
CA HIS A 225 -11.41 -6.49 20.95
C HIS A 225 -11.12 -5.98 19.53
N PRO A 226 -12.13 -5.88 18.64
CA PRO A 226 -11.91 -5.42 17.28
C PRO A 226 -11.37 -3.97 17.26
N ILE A 227 -10.56 -3.67 16.26
CA ILE A 227 -10.02 -2.31 16.05
C ILE A 227 -11.17 -1.35 15.72
N ILE A 228 -11.16 -0.17 16.34
CA ILE A 228 -12.14 0.88 16.06
C ILE A 228 -12.09 1.27 14.58
N ALA A 229 -13.29 1.44 13.99
CA ALA A 229 -13.51 1.74 12.58
C ALA A 229 -13.06 0.64 11.60
N ASP A 230 -12.82 -0.58 12.07
CA ASP A 230 -12.59 -1.72 11.18
C ASP A 230 -13.89 -2.15 10.48
N ARG A 231 -13.97 -1.91 9.17
CA ARG A 231 -15.14 -2.22 8.34
C ARG A 231 -15.33 -3.71 8.04
N VAL A 232 -14.32 -4.54 8.30
CA VAL A 232 -14.30 -5.96 7.92
C VAL A 232 -14.45 -6.86 9.15
N TYR A 233 -13.75 -6.54 10.23
CA TYR A 233 -13.71 -7.37 11.45
C TYR A 233 -14.32 -6.70 12.68
N GLY A 234 -14.94 -5.53 12.50
CA GLY A 234 -15.54 -4.75 13.56
C GLY A 234 -16.71 -3.91 13.04
N VAL A 235 -16.86 -2.71 13.60
CA VAL A 235 -17.91 -1.77 13.23
C VAL A 235 -17.33 -0.63 12.40
N ALA A 236 -17.90 -0.42 11.21
CA ALA A 236 -17.53 0.70 10.36
C ALA A 236 -17.85 2.05 11.02
N SER A 237 -16.96 3.02 10.86
CA SER A 237 -17.15 4.39 11.33
C SER A 237 -16.79 5.40 10.23
N LYS A 238 -17.13 6.67 10.47
CA LYS A 238 -16.68 7.81 9.66
C LYS A 238 -15.20 8.10 9.86
N THR A 239 -14.64 7.74 11.01
CA THR A 239 -13.19 7.85 11.26
C THR A 239 -12.42 6.79 10.48
N PRO A 240 -11.14 7.05 10.10
CA PRO A 240 -10.28 6.02 9.53
C PRO A 240 -10.03 4.87 10.51
N LEU A 241 -9.63 3.70 9.98
CA LEU A 241 -9.20 2.56 10.77
C LEU A 241 -8.15 2.99 11.79
N GLN A 242 -8.40 2.74 13.08
CA GLN A 242 -7.49 3.12 14.16
C GLN A 242 -6.35 2.11 14.31
N LEU A 243 -5.55 1.95 13.24
CA LEU A 243 -4.38 1.08 13.16
C LEU A 243 -3.24 1.83 12.45
N LEU A 244 -2.10 1.94 13.13
CA LEU A 244 -0.95 2.71 12.70
C LEU A 244 0.33 1.89 12.82
N ALA A 245 1.05 1.68 11.71
CA ALA A 245 2.39 1.11 11.72
C ALA A 245 3.41 2.18 12.14
N TYR A 246 3.63 2.37 13.43
CA TYR A 246 4.29 3.58 13.91
C TYR A 246 5.81 3.44 14.09
N LYS A 247 6.34 2.21 14.18
CA LYS A 247 7.78 2.01 14.45
C LYS A 247 8.36 0.75 13.79
N LEU A 248 9.59 0.87 13.28
CA LEU A 248 10.40 -0.18 12.68
C LEU A 248 11.78 -0.23 13.35
N GLU A 249 12.24 -1.43 13.69
CA GLU A 249 13.60 -1.68 14.17
C GLU A 249 14.22 -2.89 13.47
N PHE A 250 15.41 -2.71 12.90
CA PHE A 250 16.12 -3.78 12.19
C PHE A 250 17.61 -3.49 12.05
N ARG A 251 18.41 -4.54 11.84
CA ARG A 251 19.80 -4.39 11.37
C ARG A 251 19.80 -4.26 9.85
N CYS A 252 20.18 -3.10 9.33
CA CYS A 252 20.15 -2.83 7.90
C CYS A 252 21.08 -3.80 7.14
N PRO A 253 20.58 -4.57 6.16
CA PRO A 253 21.39 -5.55 5.43
C PRO A 253 22.45 -4.89 4.54
N ILE A 254 22.28 -3.59 4.25
CA ILE A 254 23.17 -2.78 3.41
C ILE A 254 24.25 -2.11 4.28
N SER A 255 23.87 -1.25 5.23
CA SER A 255 24.82 -0.49 6.05
C SER A 255 25.35 -1.25 7.27
N LYS A 256 24.73 -2.39 7.63
CA LYS A 256 25.00 -3.21 8.83
C LYS A 256 24.72 -2.53 10.17
N GLN A 257 24.27 -1.27 10.15
CA GLN A 257 23.86 -0.50 11.33
C GLN A 257 22.46 -0.89 11.80
N ILE A 258 22.18 -0.67 13.08
CA ILE A 258 20.83 -0.77 13.63
C ILE A 258 20.07 0.49 13.23
N ILE A 259 18.95 0.30 12.54
CA ILE A 259 18.04 1.37 12.15
C ILE A 259 16.82 1.28 13.06
N ARG A 260 16.47 2.42 13.66
CA ARG A 260 15.24 2.63 14.40
C ARG A 260 14.55 3.84 13.78
N THR A 261 13.33 3.63 13.30
CA THR A 261 12.52 4.69 12.74
C THR A 261 11.16 4.62 13.37
N GLU A 262 10.73 5.74 13.93
CA GLU A 262 9.47 5.91 14.64
C GLU A 262 8.80 7.16 14.07
N LEU A 263 7.47 7.11 13.95
CA LEU A 263 6.70 8.29 13.56
C LEU A 263 6.81 9.36 14.65
N PRO A 264 6.79 10.65 14.28
CA PRO A 264 6.60 11.74 15.23
C PRO A 264 5.33 11.54 16.08
N GLU A 265 5.37 11.97 17.35
CA GLU A 265 4.27 11.76 18.31
C GLU A 265 2.94 12.35 17.83
N GLU A 266 2.96 13.43 17.06
CA GLU A 266 1.76 14.05 16.49
C GLU A 266 1.01 13.16 15.46
N LEU A 267 1.66 12.09 14.97
CA LEU A 267 1.05 11.11 14.08
C LEU A 267 0.59 9.83 14.79
N HIS A 268 0.82 9.71 16.11
CA HIS A 268 0.38 8.57 16.91
C HIS A 268 -1.15 8.58 17.14
N LEU A 269 -1.71 7.44 17.55
CA LEU A 269 -3.16 7.26 17.79
C LEU A 269 -3.63 7.66 19.20
#